data_AF-A0A6L8GDL9-F1
#
_entry.id   AF-A0A6L8GDL9-F1
#
_cell.length_a   1.000
_cell.length_b   1.000
_cell.length_c   1.000
_cell.angle_alpha   90.00
_cell.angle_beta   90.00
_cell.angle_gamma   90.00
#
_symmetry.space_group_name_H-M   'P 1'
#
loop_
_entity.id
_entity.type
_entity.pdbx_description
1 polymer ?
#
loop_
_entity_poly.entity_id
_entity_poly.type
_entity_poly.pdbx_seq_one_letter_code
_entity_poly.pdbx_strand_id
1 'polypeptide(L)'
;YFTSLRQLERQLELSLTKPPPLEACRVPDAPPELADSFEVEHVVESHRLMSQVLAMALACDQTRVFNMVFSDAASSLHTAGSSDSHHSLTHEEPDDHELGYQPRAPAFVMRTMEAWTEFVQALAATPEGDGTLLDNCLVMCHSESSDANTHSVSGLPVILAGRAGGRVKPGIHVRGVGESTTRVALTMQQVMGLPVASFGVRQNATSRPVSEVLA
;
A
#
# COMPACT_ATOMS: atom_id res chain seq x y z
N TYR A 1 -42.00 24.05 5.33
CA TYR A 1 -41.67 24.30 6.75
C TYR A 1 -41.50 23.00 7.54
N PHE A 2 -42.47 22.08 7.52
CA PHE A 2 -42.35 20.80 8.25
C PHE A 2 -41.34 19.79 7.67
N THR A 3 -40.98 19.91 6.39
CA THR A 3 -40.02 19.01 5.73
C THR A 3 -38.59 19.22 6.23
N SER A 4 -38.18 20.46 6.47
CA SER A 4 -36.82 20.78 6.95
C SER A 4 -36.62 20.38 8.41
N LEU A 5 -37.65 20.51 9.25
CA LEU A 5 -37.64 20.01 10.63
C LEU A 5 -37.52 18.48 10.68
N ARG A 6 -38.33 17.75 9.91
CA ARG A 6 -38.23 16.28 9.83
C ARG A 6 -36.88 15.79 9.27
N GLN A 7 -36.28 16.55 8.37
CA GLN A 7 -34.97 16.21 7.81
C GLN A 7 -33.87 16.39 8.86
N LEU A 8 -33.91 17.47 9.64
CA LEU A 8 -33.02 17.69 10.79
C LEU A 8 -33.21 16.62 11.88
N GLU A 9 -34.45 16.28 12.23
CA GLU A 9 -34.76 15.23 13.20
C GLU A 9 -34.19 13.88 12.77
N ARG A 10 -34.37 13.50 11.50
CA ARG A 10 -33.79 12.25 10.94
C ARG A 10 -32.27 12.26 10.92
N GLN A 11 -31.63 13.39 10.59
CA GLN A 11 -30.18 13.51 10.65
C GLN A 11 -29.67 13.39 12.09
N LEU A 12 -30.36 14.01 13.05
CA LEU A 12 -30.02 13.93 14.46
C LEU A 12 -30.18 12.49 14.97
N GLU A 13 -31.29 11.82 14.64
CA GLU A 13 -31.56 10.43 15.00
C GLU A 13 -30.47 9.48 14.45
N LEU A 14 -30.06 9.66 13.19
CA LEU A 14 -28.94 8.92 12.60
C LEU A 14 -27.61 9.22 13.31
N SER A 15 -27.34 10.48 13.68
CA SER A 15 -26.11 10.86 14.38
C SER A 15 -26.03 10.36 15.83
N LEU A 16 -27.19 10.19 16.48
CA LEU A 16 -27.32 9.65 17.83
C LEU A 16 -27.36 8.12 17.85
N THR A 17 -27.64 7.50 16.70
CA THR A 17 -27.56 6.05 16.56
C THR A 17 -26.09 5.65 16.67
N LYS A 18 -25.75 4.95 17.75
CA LYS A 18 -24.42 4.39 17.92
C LYS A 18 -24.14 3.50 16.69
N PRO A 19 -23.03 3.72 15.96
CA PRO A 19 -22.70 2.87 14.85
C PRO A 19 -22.61 1.42 15.33
N PRO A 20 -22.87 0.43 14.45
CA PRO A 20 -22.62 -0.96 14.76
C PRO A 20 -21.24 -1.11 15.39
N PRO A 21 -21.08 -1.93 16.43
CA PRO A 21 -19.77 -2.13 17.05
C PRO A 21 -18.79 -2.60 15.97
N LEU A 22 -17.66 -1.93 15.88
CA LEU A 22 -16.55 -2.33 15.03
C LEU A 22 -15.93 -3.58 15.66
N GLU A 23 -16.36 -4.76 15.22
CA GLU A 23 -16.10 -6.04 15.91
C GLU A 23 -14.61 -6.33 16.10
N ALA A 24 -13.78 -5.95 15.13
CA ALA A 24 -12.34 -6.14 15.18
C ALA A 24 -11.59 -5.02 15.95
N CYS A 25 -12.26 -3.90 16.28
CA CYS A 25 -11.61 -2.78 16.93
C CYS A 25 -11.30 -3.08 18.40
N ARG A 26 -10.01 -3.03 18.75
CA ARG A 26 -9.51 -3.20 20.12
C ARG A 26 -8.24 -2.39 20.33
N VAL A 27 -7.95 -2.08 21.59
CA VAL A 27 -6.65 -1.51 21.96
C VAL A 27 -5.60 -2.62 21.83
N PRO A 28 -4.56 -2.46 21.00
CA PRO A 28 -3.47 -3.43 20.91
C PRO A 28 -2.62 -3.40 22.18
N ASP A 29 -1.92 -4.50 22.45
CA ASP A 29 -0.94 -4.55 23.54
C ASP A 29 0.22 -3.57 23.27
N ALA A 30 0.89 -3.14 24.34
CA ALA A 30 2.08 -2.31 24.20
C ALA A 30 3.17 -3.07 23.41
N PRO A 31 3.80 -2.44 22.40
CA PRO A 31 4.86 -3.08 21.65
C PRO A 31 6.08 -3.34 22.55
N PRO A 32 6.91 -4.35 22.22
CA PRO A 32 8.21 -4.48 22.86
C PRO A 32 9.11 -3.27 22.55
N GLU A 33 10.09 -3.02 23.40
CA GLU A 33 11.15 -2.06 23.10
C GLU A 33 12.06 -2.65 22.01
N LEU A 34 12.14 -1.96 20.88
CA LEU A 34 13.00 -2.33 19.74
C LEU A 34 14.16 -1.35 19.63
N ALA A 35 15.29 -1.83 19.13
CA ALA A 35 16.41 -0.97 18.80
C ALA A 35 16.07 -0.08 17.59
N ASP A 36 16.41 1.21 17.68
CA ASP A 36 16.39 2.11 16.54
C ASP A 36 17.59 1.80 15.64
N SER A 37 17.35 1.09 14.55
CA SER A 37 18.38 0.54 13.66
C SER A 37 17.88 0.42 12.23
N PHE A 38 18.78 0.65 11.28
CA PHE A 38 18.55 0.39 9.86
C PHE A 38 18.99 -1.01 9.42
N GLU A 39 19.40 -1.87 10.34
CA GLU A 39 19.60 -3.28 10.01
C GLU A 39 18.27 -3.89 9.57
N VAL A 40 18.28 -4.59 8.43
CA VAL A 40 17.06 -5.01 7.75
C VAL A 40 16.12 -5.83 8.63
N GLU A 41 16.65 -6.69 9.51
CA GLU A 41 15.82 -7.51 10.41
C GLU A 41 15.11 -6.68 11.50
N HIS A 42 15.74 -5.60 11.99
CA HIS A 42 15.11 -4.68 12.95
C HIS A 42 14.00 -3.86 12.28
N VAL A 43 14.21 -3.46 11.02
CA VAL A 43 13.21 -2.73 10.23
C VAL A 43 12.03 -3.63 9.89
N VAL A 44 12.26 -4.90 9.53
CA VAL A 44 11.19 -5.90 9.30
C VAL A 44 10.31 -6.03 10.54
N GLU A 45 10.90 -6.19 11.72
CA GLU A 45 10.13 -6.32 12.96
C GLU A 45 9.33 -5.05 13.31
N SER A 46 9.94 -3.88 13.10
CA SER A 46 9.25 -2.59 13.28
C SER A 46 8.08 -2.46 12.30
N HIS A 47 8.26 -2.87 11.05
CA HIS A 47 7.22 -2.86 10.02
C HIS A 47 6.09 -3.83 10.36
N ARG A 48 6.40 -5.00 10.92
CA ARG A 48 5.39 -5.98 11.38
C ARG A 48 4.48 -5.36 12.45
N LEU A 49 5.06 -4.67 13.44
CA LEU A 49 4.28 -3.97 14.47
C LEU A 49 3.45 -2.83 13.87
N MET A 50 4.05 -2.02 12.99
CA MET A 50 3.34 -0.92 12.32
C MET A 50 2.20 -1.42 11.43
N SER A 51 2.35 -2.59 10.80
CA SER A 51 1.29 -3.25 10.02
C SER A 51 0.08 -3.59 10.89
N GLN A 52 0.31 -4.09 12.10
CA GLN A 52 -0.76 -4.39 13.06
C GLN A 52 -1.46 -3.12 13.56
N VAL A 53 -0.69 -2.07 13.85
CA VAL A 53 -1.23 -0.76 14.24
C VAL A 53 -2.09 -0.18 13.13
N LEU A 54 -1.62 -0.21 11.88
CA LEU A 54 -2.37 0.31 10.74
C LEU A 54 -3.65 -0.51 10.46
N ALA A 55 -3.57 -1.84 10.51
CA ALA A 55 -4.75 -2.70 10.39
C ALA A 55 -5.79 -2.37 11.49
N MET A 56 -5.34 -2.14 12.73
CA MET A 56 -6.22 -1.74 13.83
C MET A 56 -6.80 -0.34 13.64
N ALA A 57 -6.01 0.61 13.16
CA ALA A 57 -6.49 1.97 12.87
C ALA A 57 -7.59 1.96 11.80
N LEU A 58 -7.47 1.09 10.78
CA LEU A 58 -8.51 0.86 9.78
C LEU A 58 -9.74 0.18 10.41
N ALA A 59 -9.55 -0.91 11.18
CA ALA A 59 -10.63 -1.62 11.86
C ALA A 59 -11.43 -0.74 12.85
N CYS A 60 -10.77 0.23 13.47
CA CYS A 60 -11.36 1.19 14.38
C CYS A 60 -11.88 2.47 13.70
N ASP A 61 -11.93 2.51 12.37
CA ASP A 61 -12.33 3.66 11.55
C ASP A 61 -11.63 4.98 11.96
N GLN A 62 -10.37 4.89 12.40
CA GLN A 62 -9.55 6.05 12.77
C GLN A 62 -8.96 6.74 11.53
N THR A 63 -8.75 5.98 10.46
CA THR A 63 -8.32 6.49 9.16
C THR A 63 -8.93 5.67 8.03
N ARG A 64 -9.02 6.28 6.85
CA ARG A 64 -9.45 5.65 5.59
C ARG A 64 -8.37 5.67 4.51
N VAL A 65 -7.25 6.36 4.79
CA VAL A 65 -6.12 6.53 3.88
C VAL A 65 -4.84 6.39 4.68
N PHE A 66 -3.87 5.66 4.15
CA PHE A 66 -2.57 5.50 4.76
C PHE A 66 -1.46 5.51 3.69
N ASN A 67 -0.25 5.80 4.14
CA ASN A 67 0.97 5.57 3.40
C ASN A 67 1.92 4.87 4.37
N MET A 68 2.56 3.80 3.91
CA MET A 68 3.53 3.04 4.68
C MET A 68 4.79 2.91 3.83
N VAL A 69 5.92 3.29 4.41
CA VAL A 69 7.23 3.21 3.75
C VAL A 69 8.08 2.24 4.56
N PHE A 70 8.75 1.33 3.87
CA PHE A 70 9.57 0.30 4.51
C PHE A 70 10.93 0.82 4.99
N SER A 71 11.57 1.70 4.23
CA SER A 71 12.85 2.33 4.58
C SER A 71 12.80 3.84 4.51
N ASP A 72 13.84 4.50 5.02
CA ASP A 72 14.06 5.92 4.80
C ASP A 72 14.31 6.24 3.31
N ALA A 73 14.29 7.53 2.97
CA ALA A 73 14.36 8.00 1.59
C ALA A 73 15.67 7.65 0.87
N ALA A 74 16.77 7.49 1.60
CA ALA A 74 18.03 7.04 1.02
C ALA A 74 18.14 5.51 0.99
N SER A 75 17.24 4.77 1.65
CA SER A 75 17.35 3.34 1.91
C SER A 75 18.68 2.96 2.57
N SER A 76 18.84 3.42 3.80
CA SER A 76 19.97 3.13 4.70
C SER A 76 19.97 1.67 5.22
N LEU A 77 19.09 0.83 4.67
CA LEU A 77 18.98 -0.59 5.01
C LEU A 77 20.32 -1.29 4.81
N HIS A 78 20.72 -2.11 5.77
CA HIS A 78 21.93 -2.92 5.65
C HIS A 78 21.76 -4.26 6.35
N THR A 79 22.58 -5.23 5.98
CA THR A 79 22.66 -6.51 6.69
C THR A 79 23.62 -6.36 7.88
N ALA A 80 23.32 -7.03 8.99
CA ALA A 80 24.19 -7.04 10.17
C ALA A 80 25.64 -7.40 9.79
N GLY A 81 26.59 -6.57 10.23
CA GLY A 81 28.02 -6.74 9.93
C GLY A 81 28.46 -6.31 8.52
N SER A 82 27.56 -5.81 7.67
CA SER A 82 27.90 -5.22 6.37
C SER A 82 28.14 -3.71 6.50
N SER A 83 29.13 -3.19 5.78
CA SER A 83 29.28 -1.75 5.55
C SER A 83 28.43 -1.24 4.37
N ASP A 84 28.03 -2.15 3.48
CA ASP A 84 27.24 -1.81 2.30
C ASP A 84 25.76 -1.69 2.70
N SER A 85 25.13 -0.60 2.27
CA SER A 85 23.69 -0.39 2.39
C SER A 85 22.98 -0.75 1.09
N HIS A 86 21.65 -0.92 1.14
CA HIS A 86 20.83 -1.08 -0.06
C HIS A 86 21.10 0.05 -1.05
N HIS A 87 21.18 1.29 -0.58
CA HIS A 87 21.58 2.44 -1.41
C HIS A 87 22.89 2.22 -2.16
N SER A 88 23.98 1.94 -1.44
CA SER A 88 25.30 1.82 -2.07
C SER A 88 25.31 0.64 -3.04
N LEU A 89 24.64 -0.47 -2.70
CA LEU A 89 24.52 -1.62 -3.59
C LEU A 89 23.79 -1.25 -4.88
N THR A 90 22.66 -0.53 -4.82
CA THR A 90 21.94 -0.16 -6.04
C THR A 90 22.78 0.68 -7.00
N HIS A 91 23.71 1.50 -6.51
CA HIS A 91 24.58 2.33 -7.35
C HIS A 91 25.89 1.64 -7.76
N GLU A 92 26.49 0.84 -6.88
CA GLU A 92 27.89 0.41 -7.01
C GLU A 92 28.04 -1.08 -7.34
N GLU A 93 27.03 -1.91 -7.04
CA GLU A 93 27.08 -3.32 -7.38
C GLU A 93 26.93 -3.50 -8.90
N PRO A 94 27.89 -4.11 -9.60
CA PRO A 94 27.73 -4.42 -11.00
C PRO A 94 26.72 -5.56 -11.18
N ASP A 95 26.06 -5.59 -12.33
CA ASP A 95 25.26 -6.74 -12.73
C ASP A 95 26.16 -7.98 -12.86
N ASP A 96 25.67 -9.10 -12.34
CA ASP A 96 26.30 -10.38 -12.58
C ASP A 96 26.03 -10.82 -14.03
N HIS A 97 27.07 -11.29 -14.72
CA HIS A 97 26.98 -11.64 -16.14
C HIS A 97 26.11 -12.86 -16.42
N GLU A 98 26.01 -13.81 -15.48
CA GLU A 98 25.17 -15.00 -15.64
C GLU A 98 23.72 -14.74 -15.21
N LEU A 99 23.52 -13.98 -14.13
CA LEU A 99 22.18 -13.64 -13.61
C LEU A 99 21.49 -12.54 -14.43
N GLY A 100 22.27 -11.60 -14.98
CA GLY A 100 21.77 -10.43 -15.70
C GLY A 100 21.19 -9.34 -14.80
N TYR A 101 21.50 -9.35 -13.51
CA TYR A 101 21.11 -8.34 -12.52
C TYR A 101 22.06 -8.33 -11.32
N GLN A 102 21.98 -7.28 -10.49
CA GLN A 102 22.72 -7.11 -9.24
C GLN A 102 22.44 -8.25 -8.22
N PRO A 103 23.42 -9.03 -7.76
CA PRO A 103 23.15 -10.23 -6.96
C PRO A 103 22.70 -9.96 -5.51
N ARG A 104 23.09 -8.84 -4.89
CA ARG A 104 22.81 -8.56 -3.47
C ARG A 104 21.70 -7.53 -3.27
N ALA A 105 21.64 -6.48 -4.10
CA ALA A 105 20.62 -5.43 -3.95
C ALA A 105 19.16 -5.97 -3.89
N PRO A 106 18.76 -6.95 -4.73
CA PRO A 106 17.40 -7.49 -4.71
C PRO A 106 17.00 -8.16 -3.39
N ALA A 107 17.96 -8.61 -2.56
CA ALA A 107 17.63 -9.22 -1.27
C ALA A 107 16.85 -8.24 -0.37
N PHE A 108 17.17 -6.94 -0.40
CA PHE A 108 16.45 -5.91 0.34
C PHE A 108 15.04 -5.67 -0.22
N VAL A 109 14.89 -5.74 -1.55
CA VAL A 109 13.59 -5.67 -2.21
C VAL A 109 12.72 -6.86 -1.80
N MET A 110 13.29 -8.06 -1.73
CA MET A 110 12.57 -9.25 -1.25
C MET A 110 12.08 -9.09 0.19
N ARG A 111 12.92 -8.56 1.10
CA ARG A 111 12.50 -8.24 2.47
C ARG A 111 11.36 -7.21 2.53
N THR A 112 11.41 -6.19 1.67
CA THR A 112 10.34 -5.20 1.54
C THR A 112 9.03 -5.85 1.07
N MET A 113 9.10 -6.77 0.10
CA MET A 113 7.93 -7.49 -0.41
C MET A 113 7.35 -8.50 0.59
N GLU A 114 8.19 -9.14 1.40
CA GLU A 114 7.78 -9.97 2.54
C GLU A 114 6.97 -9.13 3.53
N ALA A 115 7.51 -7.97 3.94
CA ALA A 115 6.84 -7.07 4.86
C ALA A 115 5.53 -6.48 4.31
N TRP A 116 5.47 -6.17 3.00
CA TRP A 116 4.22 -5.80 2.34
C TRP A 116 3.19 -6.94 2.35
N THR A 117 3.65 -8.17 2.14
CA THR A 117 2.78 -9.36 2.19
C THR A 117 2.21 -9.55 3.59
N GLU A 118 3.02 -9.41 4.64
CA GLU A 118 2.55 -9.47 6.03
C GLU A 118 1.48 -8.41 6.33
N PHE A 119 1.65 -7.18 5.83
CA PHE A 119 0.63 -6.14 5.97
C PHE A 119 -0.68 -6.52 5.27
N VAL A 120 -0.62 -7.00 4.02
CA VAL A 120 -1.81 -7.47 3.28
C VAL A 120 -2.48 -8.65 4.01
N GLN A 121 -1.71 -9.56 4.58
CA GLN A 121 -2.21 -10.67 5.39
C GLN A 121 -2.88 -10.18 6.68
N ALA A 122 -2.36 -9.15 7.34
CA ALA A 122 -2.99 -8.55 8.51
C ALA A 122 -4.38 -7.98 8.17
N LEU A 123 -4.52 -7.31 7.02
CA LEU A 123 -5.83 -6.86 6.51
C LEU A 123 -6.76 -8.05 6.19
N ALA A 124 -6.24 -9.09 5.56
CA ALA A 124 -7.00 -10.30 5.24
C ALA A 124 -7.42 -11.10 6.49
N ALA A 125 -6.71 -10.97 7.60
CA ALA A 125 -7.02 -11.66 8.84
C ALA A 125 -7.98 -10.88 9.75
N THR A 126 -8.29 -9.61 9.42
CA THR A 126 -9.10 -8.73 10.25
C THR A 126 -10.55 -8.70 9.76
N PRO A 127 -11.53 -9.21 10.53
CA PRO A 127 -12.94 -9.24 10.12
C PRO A 127 -13.54 -7.84 9.93
N GLU A 128 -14.33 -7.67 8.88
CA GLU A 128 -15.13 -6.47 8.64
C GLU A 128 -16.42 -6.83 7.88
N GLY A 129 -17.57 -6.69 8.56
CA GLY A 129 -18.87 -7.08 7.98
C GLY A 129 -18.90 -8.57 7.62
N ASP A 130 -19.30 -8.87 6.38
CA ASP A 130 -19.38 -10.24 5.85
C ASP A 130 -18.03 -10.81 5.37
N GLY A 131 -16.94 -10.04 5.48
CA GLY A 131 -15.62 -10.39 4.97
C GLY A 131 -14.50 -9.87 5.85
N THR A 132 -13.46 -9.35 5.21
CA THR A 132 -12.25 -8.87 5.89
C THR A 132 -11.92 -7.45 5.45
N LEU A 133 -11.05 -6.74 6.19
CA LEU A 133 -10.61 -5.39 5.79
C LEU A 133 -10.07 -5.38 4.35
N LEU A 134 -9.37 -6.45 3.93
CA LEU A 134 -8.83 -6.54 2.58
C LEU A 134 -9.91 -6.57 1.49
N ASP A 135 -11.10 -7.10 1.78
CA ASP A 135 -12.21 -7.12 0.82
C ASP A 135 -12.73 -5.70 0.54
N ASN A 136 -12.65 -4.80 1.52
CA ASN A 136 -13.11 -3.43 1.41
C ASN A 136 -12.00 -2.42 1.11
N CYS A 137 -10.73 -2.80 1.28
CA CYS A 137 -9.57 -1.97 0.97
C CYS A 137 -9.05 -2.17 -0.47
N LEU A 138 -8.19 -1.24 -0.90
CA LEU A 138 -7.33 -1.38 -2.07
C LEU A 138 -5.94 -0.83 -1.73
N VAL A 139 -4.95 -1.72 -1.66
CA VAL A 139 -3.57 -1.40 -1.28
C VAL A 139 -2.71 -1.42 -2.53
N MET A 140 -1.96 -0.35 -2.77
CA MET A 140 -1.01 -0.26 -3.87
C MET A 140 0.42 -0.41 -3.36
N CYS A 141 1.18 -1.30 -4.00
CA CYS A 141 2.63 -1.38 -3.88
C CYS A 141 3.24 -1.03 -5.24
N HIS A 142 4.27 -0.20 -5.25
CA HIS A 142 5.03 0.10 -6.45
C HIS A 142 6.48 0.43 -6.11
N SER A 143 7.35 0.35 -7.11
CA SER A 143 8.73 0.84 -7.04
C SER A 143 8.85 2.19 -7.76
N GLU A 144 9.86 2.99 -7.39
CA GLU A 144 10.22 4.21 -8.11
C GLU A 144 11.02 3.93 -9.39
N SER A 145 11.71 2.80 -9.46
CA SER A 145 12.50 2.33 -10.60
C SER A 145 12.24 0.85 -10.90
N SER A 146 12.41 0.46 -12.16
CA SER A 146 12.37 -0.94 -12.62
C SER A 146 13.75 -1.58 -12.58
N ASP A 147 14.79 -0.76 -12.64
CA ASP A 147 16.20 -1.11 -12.52
C ASP A 147 16.85 0.02 -11.71
N ALA A 148 17.43 -0.35 -10.57
CA ALA A 148 17.98 0.61 -9.62
C ALA A 148 19.32 1.20 -10.09
N ASN A 149 20.15 0.43 -10.79
CA ASN A 149 21.47 0.87 -11.25
C ASN A 149 21.35 1.99 -12.28
N THR A 150 20.43 1.82 -13.24
CA THR A 150 20.22 2.78 -14.33
C THR A 150 19.12 3.80 -14.04
N HIS A 151 18.43 3.69 -12.90
CA HIS A 151 17.20 4.44 -12.59
C HIS A 151 16.16 4.35 -13.72
N SER A 152 16.05 3.19 -14.37
CA SER A 152 15.06 3.00 -15.41
C SER A 152 13.65 3.10 -14.84
N VAL A 153 12.78 3.81 -15.54
CA VAL A 153 11.34 3.92 -15.24
C VAL A 153 10.49 3.17 -16.27
N SER A 154 11.12 2.31 -17.07
CA SER A 154 10.46 1.53 -18.11
C SER A 154 10.02 0.18 -17.58
N GLY A 155 8.71 -0.11 -17.63
CA GLY A 155 8.19 -1.38 -17.13
C GLY A 155 8.10 -1.43 -15.60
N LEU A 156 7.82 -0.30 -14.95
CA LEU A 156 7.61 -0.22 -13.50
C LEU A 156 6.53 -1.22 -13.04
N PRO A 157 6.81 -2.07 -12.05
CA PRO A 157 5.81 -2.93 -11.46
C PRO A 157 4.88 -2.13 -10.55
N VAL A 158 3.57 -2.40 -10.66
CA VAL A 158 2.56 -1.91 -9.73
C VAL A 158 1.65 -3.09 -9.36
N ILE A 159 1.51 -3.33 -8.06
CA ILE A 159 0.71 -4.42 -7.51
C ILE A 159 -0.46 -3.81 -6.73
N LEU A 160 -1.66 -4.32 -6.98
CA LEU A 160 -2.86 -3.98 -6.22
C LEU A 160 -3.32 -5.20 -5.42
N ALA A 161 -3.59 -5.01 -4.13
CA ALA A 161 -4.19 -6.01 -3.26
C ALA A 161 -5.53 -5.52 -2.70
N GLY A 162 -6.51 -6.42 -2.62
CA GLY A 162 -7.86 -6.12 -2.15
C GLY A 162 -8.89 -6.02 -3.28
N ARG A 163 -10.16 -5.80 -2.89
CA ARG A 163 -11.30 -5.80 -3.82
C ARG A 163 -12.06 -4.47 -3.85
N ALA A 164 -11.69 -3.50 -3.00
CA ALA A 164 -12.33 -2.20 -2.91
C ALA A 164 -13.87 -2.25 -2.75
N GLY A 165 -14.35 -3.20 -1.96
CA GLY A 165 -15.79 -3.46 -1.78
C GLY A 165 -16.43 -4.07 -3.04
N GLY A 166 -15.70 -4.94 -3.74
CA GLY A 166 -16.15 -5.62 -4.96
C GLY A 166 -16.06 -4.79 -6.25
N ARG A 167 -15.39 -3.63 -6.23
CA ARG A 167 -15.21 -2.76 -7.41
C ARG A 167 -13.98 -3.12 -8.26
N VAL A 168 -13.10 -3.98 -7.73
CA VAL A 168 -11.86 -4.41 -8.40
C VAL A 168 -11.80 -5.93 -8.49
N LYS A 169 -11.39 -6.43 -9.65
CA LYS A 169 -11.18 -7.85 -9.94
C LYS A 169 -9.73 -8.25 -9.59
N PRO A 170 -9.50 -9.12 -8.60
CA PRO A 170 -8.16 -9.63 -8.29
C PRO A 170 -7.76 -10.74 -9.27
N GLY A 171 -6.50 -11.17 -9.18
CA GLY A 171 -6.00 -12.36 -9.91
C GLY A 171 -5.76 -12.13 -11.40
N ILE A 172 -5.64 -10.87 -11.83
CA ILE A 172 -5.32 -10.52 -13.21
C ILE A 172 -3.97 -9.82 -13.31
N HIS A 173 -3.34 -9.96 -14.47
CA HIS A 173 -2.13 -9.22 -14.82
C HIS A 173 -2.43 -8.39 -16.07
N VAL A 174 -2.23 -7.07 -15.97
CA VAL A 174 -2.44 -6.13 -17.07
C VAL A 174 -1.09 -5.64 -17.55
N ARG A 175 -0.73 -5.95 -18.79
CA ARG A 175 0.52 -5.49 -19.40
C ARG A 175 0.31 -4.11 -20.02
N GLY A 176 0.88 -3.08 -19.40
CA GLY A 176 1.01 -1.76 -20.03
C GLY A 176 2.11 -1.76 -21.08
N VAL A 177 1.87 -1.11 -22.23
CA VAL A 177 2.88 -0.93 -23.29
C VAL A 177 3.08 0.57 -23.55
N GLY A 178 4.14 1.13 -22.94
CA GLY A 178 4.43 2.57 -23.03
C GLY A 178 3.39 3.45 -22.35
N GLU A 179 2.72 2.92 -21.33
CA GLU A 179 1.63 3.60 -20.64
C GLU A 179 2.11 4.23 -19.32
N SER A 180 1.53 5.37 -18.95
CA SER A 180 1.86 6.04 -17.69
C SER A 180 1.34 5.27 -16.48
N THR A 181 2.17 5.13 -15.45
CA THR A 181 1.80 4.53 -14.15
C THR A 181 0.70 5.30 -13.43
N THR A 182 0.53 6.61 -13.73
CA THR A 182 -0.54 7.46 -13.19
C THR A 182 -1.95 6.96 -13.54
N ARG A 183 -2.09 6.08 -14.54
CA ARG A 183 -3.34 5.39 -14.83
C ARG A 183 -3.83 4.56 -13.64
N VAL A 184 -2.93 3.93 -12.91
CA VAL A 184 -3.28 3.14 -11.71
C VAL A 184 -3.83 4.07 -10.64
N ALA A 185 -3.14 5.16 -10.33
CA ALA A 185 -3.60 6.15 -9.35
C ALA A 185 -4.95 6.80 -9.74
N LEU A 186 -5.18 7.11 -11.02
CA LEU A 186 -6.49 7.58 -11.50
C LEU A 186 -7.58 6.53 -11.26
N THR A 187 -7.27 5.27 -11.60
CA THR A 187 -8.21 4.15 -11.43
C THR A 187 -8.59 3.97 -9.98
N MET A 188 -7.62 3.99 -9.06
CA MET A 188 -7.86 3.88 -7.63
C MET A 188 -8.74 5.02 -7.11
N GLN A 189 -8.46 6.27 -7.51
CA GLN A 189 -9.30 7.41 -7.12
C GLN A 189 -10.75 7.23 -7.57
N GLN A 190 -10.98 6.80 -8.81
CA GLN A 190 -12.32 6.57 -9.34
C GLN A 190 -13.02 5.38 -8.66
N VAL A 191 -12.31 4.28 -8.41
CA VAL A 191 -12.80 3.13 -7.64
C VAL A 191 -13.22 3.52 -6.23
N MET A 192 -12.48 4.44 -5.61
CA MET A 192 -12.78 4.99 -4.28
C MET A 192 -13.86 6.08 -4.31
N GLY A 193 -14.49 6.33 -5.46
CA GLY A 193 -15.63 7.23 -5.61
C GLY A 193 -15.28 8.71 -5.77
N LEU A 194 -14.01 9.07 -5.99
CA LEU A 194 -13.64 10.46 -6.25
C LEU A 194 -14.09 10.89 -7.67
N PRO A 195 -14.73 12.06 -7.83
CA PRO A 195 -15.21 12.56 -9.12
C PRO A 195 -14.07 13.19 -9.94
N VAL A 196 -13.02 12.41 -10.23
CA VAL A 196 -11.83 12.87 -10.97
C VAL A 196 -11.84 12.37 -12.42
N ALA A 197 -11.67 13.30 -13.36
CA ALA A 197 -11.66 12.99 -14.80
C ALA A 197 -10.26 12.66 -15.35
N SER A 198 -9.20 13.13 -14.68
CA SER A 198 -7.82 12.96 -15.10
C SER A 198 -6.84 13.07 -13.93
N PHE A 199 -5.64 12.52 -14.08
CA PHE A 199 -4.57 12.59 -13.09
C PHE A 199 -3.18 12.64 -13.76
N GLY A 200 -2.19 13.18 -13.05
CA GLY A 200 -0.81 13.30 -13.51
C GLY A 200 -0.50 14.60 -14.26
N VAL A 201 0.75 14.74 -14.70
CA VAL A 201 1.27 15.96 -15.37
C VAL A 201 2.10 15.61 -16.60
N ARG A 202 2.08 16.49 -17.61
CA ARG A 202 2.86 16.35 -18.86
C ARG A 202 2.66 14.97 -19.51
N GLN A 203 3.74 14.27 -19.84
CA GLN A 203 3.77 12.94 -20.45
C GLN A 203 3.00 11.90 -19.61
N ASN A 204 2.92 12.12 -18.28
CA ASN A 204 2.26 11.25 -17.34
C ASN A 204 0.80 11.67 -17.05
N ALA A 205 0.26 12.67 -17.75
CA ALA A 205 -1.16 13.00 -17.62
C ALA A 205 -2.02 11.94 -18.31
N THR A 206 -3.11 11.52 -17.67
CA THR A 206 -4.04 10.54 -18.23
C THR A 206 -5.48 10.84 -17.80
N SER A 207 -6.42 10.55 -18.70
CA SER A 207 -7.87 10.45 -18.42
C SER A 207 -8.38 9.03 -18.62
N ARG A 208 -7.47 8.07 -18.83
CA ARG A 208 -7.78 6.67 -19.13
C ARG A 208 -7.48 5.78 -17.92
N PRO A 209 -8.50 5.27 -17.22
CA PRO A 209 -8.29 4.27 -16.17
C PRO A 209 -7.79 2.95 -16.78
N VAL A 210 -7.37 2.03 -15.91
CA VAL A 210 -7.10 0.63 -16.23
C VAL A 210 -8.42 -0.11 -16.10
N SER A 211 -9.26 -0.04 -17.13
CA SER A 211 -10.62 -0.61 -17.11
C SER A 211 -10.65 -2.12 -16.88
N GLU A 212 -9.57 -2.81 -17.22
CA GLU A 212 -9.40 -4.25 -17.11
C GLU A 212 -9.53 -4.73 -15.67
N VAL A 213 -9.12 -3.91 -14.68
CA VAL A 213 -9.21 -4.25 -13.25
C VAL A 213 -10.59 -3.97 -12.64
N LEU A 214 -11.47 -3.24 -13.33
CA LEU A 214 -12.78 -2.83 -12.77
C LEU A 214 -13.79 -3.98 -12.83
N ALA A 215 -14.59 -4.15 -11.78
CA ALA A 215 -15.66 -5.14 -11.69
C ALA A 215 -16.98 -4.66 -12.31
#